data_AF-A0A6B9Z8Y4-F1
#
_entry.id   AF-A0A6B9Z8Y4-F1
#
_cell.length_a   1.000
_cell.length_b   1.000
_cell.length_c   1.000
_cell.angle_alpha   90.00
_cell.angle_beta   90.00
_cell.angle_gamma   90.00
#
_symmetry.space_group_name_H-M   'P 1'
#
loop_
_entity.id
_entity.type
_entity.pdbx_description
1 polymer ?
#
loop_
_entity_poly.entity_id
_entity_poly.type
_entity_poly.pdbx_seq_one_letter_code
_entity_poly.pdbx_strand_id
1 'polypeptide(L)'
;MSEIVTEHRILIGNACEQIATIEANTVGLVVTSPPYPMIEMWDEIMSAQNSRISKSLINENGLESFELMHKELDKVWTEVERIVLPGGFVCINIGDATRTISDKFCLYNNHSRIISKFIELGFLNMPNIIWRKQTNAPNKFMGSGMLPAGAYVTLEHEWILIFRKGGKRVFKNEEQKRLRRESAFFWEERNTWFSDQWDLKGVKQKIENSDTRSRSAAYPFEIPYRLINMYSVKGDTIFDPFLGTGTSTLAAIASERNSIGVEIDPSFLKVIEDNIYRSTPEGLNRYISNRVESHKRFIVFRDKEGKDEMKHFNIYLNLPVMTSQEIEMKINFVESITGVTDIGYTVIYKPVAKNNDLAIKRPSKHGKQELLNF
;
A
#
# COMPACT_ATOMS: atom_id res chain seq x y z
N MET A 1 -4.56 23.70 20.03
CA MET A 1 -4.95 22.83 18.90
C MET A 1 -5.24 21.47 19.51
N SER A 2 -6.33 20.81 19.12
CA SER A 2 -6.56 19.42 19.51
C SER A 2 -5.41 18.56 18.99
N GLU A 3 -4.91 17.67 19.82
CA GLU A 3 -3.87 16.71 19.46
C GLU A 3 -4.36 15.84 18.30
N ILE A 4 -3.52 15.65 17.27
CA ILE A 4 -3.84 14.75 16.16
C ILE A 4 -3.37 13.37 16.58
N VAL A 5 -4.30 12.42 16.62
CA VAL A 5 -4.08 11.07 17.15
C VAL A 5 -4.59 10.04 16.16
N THR A 6 -3.84 8.96 15.95
CA THR A 6 -4.30 7.76 15.25
C THR A 6 -4.09 6.51 16.09
N GLU A 7 -4.96 5.53 15.86
CA GLU A 7 -4.98 4.24 16.53
C GLU A 7 -4.62 3.11 15.57
N HIS A 8 -3.78 2.20 16.06
CA HIS A 8 -3.24 1.10 15.28
C HIS A 8 -3.39 -0.20 16.04
N ARG A 9 -3.98 -1.22 15.40
CA ARG A 9 -4.23 -2.51 16.01
C ARG A 9 -3.64 -3.64 15.18
N ILE A 10 -3.01 -4.59 15.86
CA ILE A 10 -2.53 -5.84 15.29
C ILE A 10 -3.40 -6.96 15.86
N LEU A 11 -3.86 -7.86 15.01
CA LEU A 11 -4.62 -9.03 15.42
C LEU A 11 -3.84 -10.28 15.00
N ILE A 12 -3.73 -11.25 15.90
CA ILE A 12 -3.06 -12.52 15.61
C ILE A 12 -4.11 -13.60 15.40
N GLY A 13 -4.04 -14.30 14.27
CA GLY A 13 -4.92 -15.42 13.95
C GLY A 13 -5.38 -15.46 12.49
N ASN A 14 -6.38 -16.28 12.20
CA ASN A 14 -6.91 -16.40 10.85
C ASN A 14 -7.59 -15.10 10.39
N ALA A 15 -7.21 -14.60 9.21
CA ALA A 15 -7.74 -13.35 8.67
C ALA A 15 -9.28 -13.31 8.59
N CYS A 16 -9.92 -14.39 8.12
CA CYS A 16 -11.38 -14.43 7.98
C CYS A 16 -12.08 -14.32 9.34
N GLU A 17 -11.56 -15.00 10.37
CA GLU A 17 -12.12 -14.97 11.73
C GLU A 17 -11.93 -13.60 12.38
N GLN A 18 -10.74 -13.00 12.23
CA GLN A 18 -10.45 -11.69 12.80
C GLN A 18 -11.26 -10.58 12.11
N ILE A 19 -11.44 -10.63 10.79
CA ILE A 19 -12.25 -9.64 10.06
C ILE A 19 -13.71 -9.68 10.50
N ALA A 20 -14.26 -10.85 10.84
CA ALA A 20 -15.63 -10.98 11.31
C ALA A 20 -15.93 -10.12 12.56
N THR A 21 -14.90 -9.74 13.33
CA THR A 21 -15.01 -8.85 14.49
C THR A 21 -15.04 -7.35 14.13
N ILE A 22 -14.71 -7.01 12.88
CA ILE A 22 -14.66 -5.63 12.38
C ILE A 22 -16.04 -5.25 11.84
N GLU A 23 -16.53 -4.07 12.23
CA GLU A 23 -17.82 -3.54 11.76
C GLU A 23 -17.83 -3.29 10.24
N ALA A 24 -18.98 -3.54 9.62
CA ALA A 24 -19.16 -3.33 8.19
C ALA A 24 -19.01 -1.85 7.79
N ASN A 25 -18.49 -1.60 6.58
CA ASN A 25 -18.32 -0.25 6.02
C ASN A 25 -17.49 0.74 6.87
N THR A 26 -16.49 0.26 7.61
CA THR A 26 -15.61 1.09 8.46
C THR A 26 -14.19 1.26 7.93
N VAL A 27 -13.77 0.46 6.94
CA VAL A 27 -12.43 0.51 6.36
C VAL A 27 -12.42 1.38 5.11
N GLY A 28 -11.54 2.39 5.09
CA GLY A 28 -11.40 3.31 3.96
C GLY A 28 -10.60 2.74 2.79
N LEU A 29 -9.56 1.96 3.12
CA LEU A 29 -8.68 1.33 2.16
C LEU A 29 -8.15 0.02 2.71
N VAL A 30 -8.15 -1.03 1.87
CA VAL A 30 -7.35 -2.24 2.11
C VAL A 30 -6.07 -2.13 1.29
N VAL A 31 -4.91 -2.36 1.91
CA VAL A 31 -3.63 -2.50 1.22
C VAL A 31 -2.94 -3.75 1.73
N THR A 32 -2.64 -4.68 0.84
CA THR A 32 -2.12 -5.99 1.27
C THR A 32 -1.32 -6.70 0.17
N SER A 33 -0.63 -7.76 0.58
CA SER A 33 0.08 -8.71 -0.27
C SER A 33 -0.19 -10.13 0.26
N PRO A 34 -1.16 -10.87 -0.30
CA PRO A 34 -1.52 -12.19 0.20
C PRO A 34 -0.38 -13.21 0.04
N PRO A 35 -0.45 -14.39 0.68
CA PRO A 35 0.35 -15.52 0.27
C PRO A 35 -0.02 -15.92 -1.17
N TYR A 36 0.98 -15.93 -2.07
CA TYR A 36 0.75 -16.10 -3.51
C TYR A 36 0.48 -17.57 -3.85
N PRO A 37 -0.70 -17.92 -4.40
CA PRO A 37 -0.95 -19.27 -4.83
C PRO A 37 0.15 -19.76 -5.79
N MET A 38 0.52 -21.03 -5.62
CA MET A 38 1.53 -21.73 -6.42
C MET A 38 2.98 -21.28 -6.26
N ILE A 39 3.30 -20.34 -5.34
CA ILE A 39 4.68 -20.16 -4.89
C ILE A 39 4.96 -21.14 -3.74
N GLU A 40 5.98 -21.98 -3.92
CA GLU A 40 6.28 -23.14 -3.05
C GLU A 40 6.37 -22.81 -1.56
N MET A 41 6.91 -21.64 -1.21
CA MET A 41 7.04 -21.21 0.20
C MET A 41 5.71 -21.10 0.94
N TRP A 42 4.58 -20.98 0.24
CA TRP A 42 3.24 -20.86 0.83
C TRP A 42 2.47 -22.18 0.88
N ASP A 43 3.01 -23.27 0.30
CA ASP A 43 2.31 -24.54 0.19
C ASP A 43 1.91 -25.10 1.57
N GLU A 44 2.81 -25.03 2.56
CA GLU A 44 2.59 -25.52 3.92
C GLU A 44 1.45 -24.75 4.61
N ILE A 45 1.52 -23.42 4.61
CA ILE A 45 0.55 -22.53 5.27
C ILE A 45 -0.84 -22.64 4.62
N MET A 46 -0.90 -22.72 3.30
CA MET A 46 -2.17 -22.91 2.59
C MET A 46 -2.74 -24.31 2.84
N SER A 47 -1.90 -25.35 2.82
CA SER A 47 -2.32 -26.72 3.08
C SER A 47 -2.83 -26.95 4.50
N ALA A 48 -2.27 -26.25 5.49
CA ALA A 48 -2.74 -26.27 6.87
C ALA A 48 -4.18 -25.74 6.99
N GLN A 49 -4.58 -24.81 6.12
CA GLN A 49 -5.95 -24.27 6.09
C GLN A 49 -6.91 -25.19 5.32
N ASN A 50 -6.44 -25.88 4.29
CA ASN A 50 -7.25 -26.82 3.51
C ASN A 50 -6.43 -28.02 3.04
N SER A 51 -6.60 -29.15 3.75
CA SER A 51 -5.88 -30.41 3.48
C SER A 51 -6.03 -30.95 2.06
N ARG A 52 -7.04 -30.51 1.28
CA ARG A 52 -7.16 -30.88 -0.14
C ARG A 52 -6.07 -30.28 -1.00
N ILE A 53 -5.50 -29.13 -0.62
CA ILE A 53 -4.39 -28.49 -1.32
C ILE A 53 -3.18 -29.42 -1.31
N SER A 54 -2.78 -29.91 -0.13
CA SER A 54 -1.67 -30.87 0.00
C SER A 54 -1.92 -32.14 -0.82
N LYS A 55 -3.14 -32.71 -0.77
CA LYS A 55 -3.50 -33.88 -1.58
C LYS A 55 -3.37 -33.61 -3.08
N SER A 56 -3.85 -32.45 -3.54
CA SER A 56 -3.79 -32.06 -4.95
C SER A 56 -2.35 -31.82 -5.42
N LEU A 57 -1.50 -31.22 -4.59
CA LEU A 57 -0.08 -31.03 -4.87
C LEU A 57 0.66 -32.37 -4.96
N ILE A 58 0.41 -33.31 -4.03
CA ILE A 58 0.99 -34.67 -4.03
C ILE A 58 0.59 -35.44 -5.29
N ASN A 59 -0.68 -35.27 -5.74
CA ASN A 59 -1.18 -35.89 -6.96
C ASN A 59 -0.76 -35.15 -8.24
N GLU A 60 0.15 -34.16 -8.13
CA GLU A 60 0.65 -33.35 -9.25
C GLU A 60 -0.47 -32.65 -10.05
N ASN A 61 -1.60 -32.33 -9.41
CA ASN A 61 -2.68 -31.57 -10.04
C ASN A 61 -2.52 -30.08 -9.75
N GLY A 62 -1.72 -29.40 -10.57
CA GLY A 62 -1.38 -27.99 -10.39
C GLY A 62 -2.57 -27.03 -10.51
N LEU A 63 -3.45 -27.24 -11.48
CA LEU A 63 -4.62 -26.38 -11.70
C LEU A 63 -5.66 -26.50 -10.56
N GLU A 64 -5.88 -27.71 -10.06
CA GLU A 64 -6.75 -27.92 -8.89
C GLU A 64 -6.13 -27.29 -7.63
N SER A 65 -4.82 -27.44 -7.44
CA SER A 65 -4.10 -26.82 -6.31
C SER A 65 -4.24 -25.29 -6.34
N PHE A 66 -4.02 -24.68 -7.51
CA PHE A 66 -4.18 -23.26 -7.74
C PHE A 66 -5.58 -22.76 -7.37
N GLU A 67 -6.62 -23.43 -7.85
CA GLU A 67 -8.00 -23.05 -7.56
C GLU A 67 -8.35 -23.26 -6.08
N LEU A 68 -7.89 -24.35 -5.45
CA LEU A 68 -8.12 -24.59 -4.03
C LEU A 68 -7.46 -23.53 -3.14
N MET A 69 -6.25 -23.09 -3.47
CA MET A 69 -5.57 -21.98 -2.78
C MET A 69 -6.34 -20.67 -2.95
N HIS A 70 -6.82 -20.36 -4.15
CA HIS A 70 -7.65 -19.17 -4.37
C HIS A 70 -8.97 -19.21 -3.60
N LYS A 71 -9.60 -20.38 -3.45
CA LYS A 71 -10.82 -20.53 -2.64
C LYS A 71 -10.61 -20.23 -1.16
N GLU A 72 -9.39 -20.41 -0.63
CA GLU A 72 -9.07 -19.98 0.73
C GLU A 72 -8.96 -18.45 0.82
N LEU A 73 -8.32 -17.81 -0.17
CA LEU A 73 -8.27 -16.34 -0.27
C LEU A 73 -9.67 -15.73 -0.49
N ASP A 74 -10.55 -16.39 -1.26
CA ASP A 74 -11.90 -15.91 -1.54
C ASP A 74 -12.76 -15.73 -0.27
N LYS A 75 -12.49 -16.49 0.80
CA LYS A 75 -13.12 -16.30 2.12
C LYS A 75 -12.76 -14.94 2.71
N VAL A 76 -11.48 -14.57 2.64
CA VAL A 76 -10.98 -13.27 3.09
C VAL A 76 -11.53 -12.14 2.22
N TRP A 77 -11.57 -12.32 0.89
CA TRP A 77 -12.12 -11.32 -0.03
C TRP A 77 -13.60 -11.03 0.21
N THR A 78 -14.37 -12.05 0.59
CA THR A 78 -15.79 -11.90 0.95
C THR A 78 -15.95 -11.02 2.20
N GLU A 79 -15.11 -11.23 3.22
CA GLU A 79 -15.13 -10.38 4.42
C GLU A 79 -14.57 -8.97 4.15
N VAL A 80 -13.60 -8.82 3.24
CA VAL A 80 -13.11 -7.52 2.76
C VAL A 80 -14.22 -6.72 2.10
N GLU A 81 -15.07 -7.35 1.28
CA GLU A 81 -16.24 -6.69 0.71
C GLU A 81 -17.09 -6.06 1.81
N ARG A 82 -17.43 -6.82 2.85
CA ARG A 82 -18.30 -6.38 3.95
C ARG A 82 -17.76 -5.15 4.69
N ILE A 83 -16.46 -5.11 5.00
CA ILE A 83 -15.87 -4.06 5.84
C ILE A 83 -15.51 -2.77 5.09
N VAL A 84 -15.26 -2.85 3.78
CA VAL A 84 -14.88 -1.68 2.98
C VAL A 84 -16.07 -0.74 2.82
N LEU A 85 -15.86 0.55 3.09
CA LEU A 85 -16.90 1.56 2.95
C LEU A 85 -17.31 1.80 1.49
N PRO A 86 -18.54 2.27 1.23
CA PRO A 86 -18.96 2.67 -0.12
C PRO A 86 -18.04 3.76 -0.71
N GLY A 87 -17.47 3.48 -1.87
CA GLY A 87 -16.47 4.32 -2.53
C GLY A 87 -15.05 4.16 -1.99
N GLY A 88 -14.83 3.23 -1.06
CA GLY A 88 -13.52 2.82 -0.57
C GLY A 88 -12.79 1.93 -1.58
N PHE A 89 -11.51 1.70 -1.32
CA PHE A 89 -10.62 1.02 -2.26
C PHE A 89 -10.01 -0.26 -1.65
N VAL A 90 -9.63 -1.18 -2.53
CA VAL A 90 -8.83 -2.36 -2.20
C VAL A 90 -7.65 -2.41 -3.16
N CYS A 91 -6.44 -2.41 -2.61
CA CYS A 91 -5.19 -2.50 -3.35
C CYS A 91 -4.45 -3.79 -2.97
N ILE A 92 -4.16 -4.64 -3.95
CA ILE A 92 -3.55 -5.97 -3.72
C ILE A 92 -2.28 -6.08 -4.55
N ASN A 93 -1.14 -6.18 -3.88
CA ASN A 93 0.11 -6.55 -4.52
C ASN A 93 0.15 -8.08 -4.73
N ILE A 94 0.31 -8.53 -5.97
CA ILE A 94 0.29 -9.96 -6.31
C ILE A 94 1.18 -10.23 -7.53
N GLY A 95 2.07 -11.21 -7.40
CA GLY A 95 2.80 -11.78 -8.52
C GLY A 95 2.06 -12.98 -9.11
N ASP A 96 2.17 -13.18 -10.42
CA ASP A 96 1.89 -14.50 -10.99
C ASP A 96 3.00 -15.49 -10.60
N ALA A 97 2.68 -16.77 -10.61
CA ALA A 97 3.62 -17.82 -10.24
C ALA A 97 3.96 -18.68 -11.44
N THR A 98 5.23 -18.90 -11.72
CA THR A 98 5.66 -19.95 -12.64
C THR A 98 6.05 -21.19 -11.84
N ARG A 99 5.52 -22.36 -12.22
CA ARG A 99 5.85 -23.62 -11.54
C ARG A 99 5.75 -24.78 -12.51
N THR A 100 6.68 -25.72 -12.40
CA THR A 100 6.63 -27.00 -13.12
C THR A 100 5.95 -28.04 -12.25
N ILE A 101 4.91 -28.68 -12.77
CA ILE A 101 4.23 -29.80 -12.12
C ILE A 101 4.00 -30.89 -13.18
N SER A 102 4.35 -32.14 -12.89
CA SER A 102 4.23 -33.27 -13.83
C SER A 102 4.88 -32.97 -15.20
N ASP A 103 6.13 -32.49 -15.16
CA ASP A 103 6.94 -32.05 -16.32
C ASP A 103 6.33 -30.92 -17.18
N LYS A 104 5.26 -30.26 -16.71
CA LYS A 104 4.60 -29.15 -17.39
C LYS A 104 4.90 -27.85 -16.68
N PHE A 105 5.77 -27.04 -17.29
CA PHE A 105 6.00 -25.66 -16.87
C PHE A 105 4.83 -24.78 -17.32
N CYS A 106 4.22 -24.05 -16.40
CA CYS A 106 3.19 -23.08 -16.73
C CYS A 106 3.21 -21.86 -15.81
N LEU A 107 2.52 -20.81 -16.27
CA LEU A 107 2.21 -19.61 -15.50
C LEU A 107 0.83 -19.80 -14.85
N TYR A 108 0.76 -19.56 -13.55
CA TYR A 108 -0.46 -19.48 -12.75
C TYR A 108 -0.80 -18.01 -12.55
N ASN A 109 -1.92 -17.62 -13.14
CA ASN A 109 -2.38 -16.25 -13.35
C ASN A 109 -3.16 -15.69 -12.14
N ASN A 110 -2.46 -15.60 -11.00
CA ASN A 110 -2.98 -15.10 -9.72
C ASN A 110 -3.75 -13.79 -9.88
N HIS A 111 -3.19 -12.82 -10.62
CA HIS A 111 -3.78 -11.49 -10.77
C HIS A 111 -5.20 -11.56 -11.37
N SER A 112 -5.38 -12.34 -12.44
CA SER A 112 -6.65 -12.43 -13.16
C SER A 112 -7.72 -13.21 -12.38
N ARG A 113 -7.32 -14.23 -11.59
CA ARG A 113 -8.24 -14.98 -10.75
C ARG A 113 -8.76 -14.14 -9.58
N ILE A 114 -7.91 -13.28 -9.01
CA ILE A 114 -8.33 -12.29 -8.01
C ILE A 114 -9.24 -11.23 -8.62
N ILE A 115 -8.91 -10.66 -9.79
CA ILE A 115 -9.78 -9.70 -10.50
C ILE A 115 -11.17 -10.30 -10.71
N SER A 116 -11.26 -11.55 -11.18
CA SER A 116 -12.53 -12.23 -11.40
C SER A 116 -13.37 -12.31 -10.12
N LYS A 117 -12.75 -12.64 -8.98
CA LYS A 117 -13.45 -12.68 -7.69
C LYS A 117 -13.94 -11.32 -7.24
N PHE A 118 -13.13 -10.27 -7.37
CA PHE A 118 -13.52 -8.92 -6.96
C PHE A 118 -14.68 -8.38 -7.81
N ILE A 119 -14.70 -8.69 -9.11
CA ILE A 119 -15.84 -8.35 -9.98
C ILE A 119 -17.11 -9.11 -9.56
N GLU A 120 -17.00 -10.40 -9.23
CA GLU A 120 -18.12 -11.21 -8.69
C GLU A 120 -18.67 -10.59 -7.39
N LEU A 121 -17.81 -10.09 -6.51
CA LEU A 121 -18.16 -9.39 -5.26
C LEU A 121 -18.72 -7.97 -5.50
N GLY A 122 -18.85 -7.51 -6.74
CA GLY A 122 -19.44 -6.22 -7.09
C GLY A 122 -18.48 -5.03 -7.01
N PHE A 123 -17.17 -5.26 -6.89
CA PHE A 123 -16.18 -4.20 -7.04
C PHE A 123 -15.98 -3.80 -8.51
N LEU A 124 -15.63 -2.54 -8.72
CA LEU A 124 -15.18 -2.05 -10.02
C LEU A 124 -13.66 -2.17 -10.11
N ASN A 125 -13.18 -2.86 -11.14
CA ASN A 125 -11.75 -2.93 -11.46
C ASN A 125 -11.28 -1.59 -12.03
N MET A 126 -10.29 -0.98 -11.39
CA MET A 126 -9.66 0.26 -11.81
C MET A 126 -8.38 -0.07 -12.61
N PRO A 127 -7.76 0.92 -13.28
CA PRO A 127 -6.45 0.70 -13.88
C PRO A 127 -5.45 0.19 -12.86
N ASN A 128 -4.84 -0.97 -13.14
CA ASN A 128 -3.84 -1.60 -12.28
C ASN A 128 -2.47 -0.98 -12.51
N ILE A 129 -1.58 -1.13 -11.52
CA ILE A 129 -0.18 -0.73 -11.66
C ILE A 129 0.67 -1.98 -11.87
N ILE A 130 1.61 -1.92 -12.81
CA ILE A 130 2.67 -2.90 -12.98
C ILE A 130 3.89 -2.39 -12.22
N TRP A 131 4.25 -3.09 -11.15
CA TRP A 131 5.48 -2.83 -10.42
C TRP A 131 6.60 -3.70 -10.99
N ARG A 132 7.52 -3.05 -11.69
CA ARG A 132 8.70 -3.74 -12.25
C ARG A 132 9.71 -4.00 -11.14
N LYS A 133 9.99 -5.28 -10.88
CA LYS A 133 11.07 -5.71 -10.01
C LYS A 133 12.35 -5.75 -10.83
N GLN A 134 13.22 -4.74 -10.68
CA GLN A 134 14.54 -4.79 -11.28
C GLN A 134 15.32 -6.01 -10.73
N THR A 135 15.46 -7.06 -11.53
CA THR A 135 16.29 -8.22 -11.18
C THR A 135 17.76 -7.89 -11.44
N ASN A 136 18.64 -8.17 -10.47
CA ASN A 136 20.09 -8.03 -10.66
C ASN A 136 20.69 -9.14 -11.55
N ALA A 137 19.88 -10.13 -11.97
CA ALA A 137 20.33 -11.20 -12.84
C ALA A 137 20.45 -10.70 -14.29
N PRO A 138 21.61 -10.87 -14.95
CA PRO A 138 21.82 -10.40 -16.31
C PRO A 138 21.07 -11.23 -17.37
N ASN A 139 20.64 -12.45 -17.03
CA ASN A 139 20.06 -13.41 -17.98
C ASN A 139 18.53 -13.28 -18.04
N LYS A 140 17.99 -13.07 -19.25
CA LYS A 140 16.56 -12.86 -19.50
C LYS A 140 15.94 -13.98 -20.34
N PHE A 141 16.06 -15.21 -19.85
CA PHE A 141 15.37 -16.38 -20.41
C PHE A 141 15.38 -17.52 -19.36
N MET A 142 14.30 -18.31 -19.31
CA MET A 142 14.29 -19.61 -18.63
C MET A 142 14.20 -20.73 -19.68
N GLY A 143 14.88 -21.87 -19.49
CA GLY A 143 14.77 -23.02 -20.40
C GLY A 143 16.00 -23.28 -21.28
N SER A 144 15.81 -23.66 -22.55
CA SER A 144 16.82 -24.23 -23.46
C SER A 144 17.94 -23.29 -23.95
N GLY A 145 18.28 -22.25 -23.17
CA GLY A 145 19.32 -21.30 -23.56
C GLY A 145 18.94 -20.45 -24.76
N MET A 146 19.85 -20.39 -25.74
CA MET A 146 19.69 -19.62 -26.97
C MET A 146 18.93 -20.38 -28.08
N LEU A 147 18.46 -21.61 -27.79
CA LEU A 147 17.71 -22.41 -28.76
C LEU A 147 16.23 -21.97 -28.79
N PRO A 148 15.66 -21.68 -29.97
CA PRO A 148 14.27 -21.26 -30.10
C PRO A 148 13.29 -22.37 -29.69
N ALA A 149 12.06 -21.98 -29.35
CA ALA A 149 10.95 -22.86 -28.94
C ALA A 149 11.14 -23.63 -27.61
N GLY A 150 12.19 -23.35 -26.82
CA GLY A 150 12.34 -23.87 -25.46
C GLY A 150 12.76 -22.83 -24.42
N ALA A 151 12.79 -21.55 -24.79
CA ALA A 151 13.04 -20.43 -23.90
C ALA A 151 11.74 -19.69 -23.55
N TYR A 152 11.57 -19.33 -22.27
CA TYR A 152 10.42 -18.60 -21.75
C TYR A 152 10.81 -17.19 -21.32
N VAL A 153 9.84 -16.27 -21.41
CA VAL A 153 9.99 -14.89 -20.90
C VAL A 153 10.09 -14.91 -19.38
N THR A 154 11.07 -14.21 -18.84
CA THR A 154 11.22 -14.04 -17.39
C THR A 154 10.12 -13.13 -16.84
N LEU A 155 9.47 -13.56 -15.76
CA LEU A 155 8.51 -12.74 -15.02
C LEU A 155 9.26 -11.70 -14.17
N GLU A 156 9.27 -10.44 -14.61
CA GLU A 156 10.00 -9.33 -13.96
C GLU A 156 9.07 -8.29 -13.27
N HIS A 157 7.81 -8.63 -13.06
CA HIS A 157 6.85 -7.69 -12.48
C HIS A 157 5.87 -8.34 -11.52
N GLU A 158 5.29 -7.52 -10.67
CA GLU A 158 4.08 -7.82 -9.92
C GLU A 158 2.98 -6.83 -10.29
N TRP A 159 1.75 -7.25 -10.05
CA TRP A 159 0.56 -6.44 -10.21
C TRP A 159 0.22 -5.80 -8.88
N ILE A 160 -0.13 -4.51 -8.91
CA ILE A 160 -0.91 -3.88 -7.85
C ILE A 160 -2.31 -3.72 -8.43
N LEU A 161 -3.19 -4.63 -8.04
CA LEU A 161 -4.60 -4.61 -8.42
C LEU A 161 -5.33 -3.53 -7.65
N ILE A 162 -6.20 -2.77 -8.32
CA ILE A 162 -6.92 -1.65 -7.69
C ILE A 162 -8.40 -1.82 -7.94
N PHE A 163 -9.17 -1.92 -6.86
CA PHE A 163 -10.61 -2.07 -6.90
C PHE A 163 -11.29 -0.94 -6.12
N ARG A 164 -12.49 -0.54 -6.57
CA ARG A 164 -13.35 0.40 -5.82
C ARG A 164 -14.72 -0.20 -5.53
N LYS A 165 -15.19 -0.06 -4.30
CA LYS A 165 -16.54 -0.49 -3.90
C LYS A 165 -17.59 0.47 -4.44
N GLY A 166 -18.25 0.12 -5.54
CA GLY A 166 -19.32 0.93 -6.13
C GLY A 166 -18.86 2.30 -6.66
N GLY A 167 -19.65 3.34 -6.37
CA GLY A 167 -19.46 4.71 -6.89
C GLY A 167 -18.30 5.49 -6.27
N LYS A 168 -18.20 6.78 -6.61
CA LYS A 168 -17.23 7.69 -5.96
C LYS A 168 -17.60 7.87 -4.48
N ARG A 169 -16.61 7.95 -3.59
CA ARG A 169 -16.83 8.30 -2.19
C ARG A 169 -17.41 9.70 -2.08
N VAL A 170 -18.45 9.85 -1.25
CA VAL A 170 -19.14 11.12 -1.01
C VAL A 170 -18.67 11.71 0.32
N PHE A 171 -18.26 12.98 0.32
CA PHE A 171 -17.85 13.74 1.51
C PHE A 171 -18.95 14.77 1.80
N LYS A 172 -19.83 14.45 2.75
CA LYS A 172 -21.09 15.17 2.95
C LYS A 172 -20.91 16.44 3.78
N ASN A 173 -20.17 16.34 4.89
CA ASN A 173 -20.02 17.43 5.85
C ASN A 173 -18.68 18.18 5.67
N GLU A 174 -18.58 19.36 6.29
CA GLU A 174 -17.40 20.21 6.14
C GLU A 174 -16.14 19.59 6.77
N GLU A 175 -16.27 18.78 7.81
CA GLU A 175 -15.14 18.05 8.39
C GLU A 175 -14.56 17.03 7.40
N GLN A 176 -15.41 16.22 6.77
CA GLN A 176 -15.03 15.25 5.75
C GLN A 176 -14.37 15.93 4.55
N LYS A 177 -14.93 17.05 4.08
CA LYS A 177 -14.33 17.84 2.98
C LYS A 177 -13.00 18.45 3.40
N ARG A 178 -12.89 18.99 4.62
CA ARG A 178 -11.65 19.52 5.18
C ARG A 178 -10.57 18.44 5.24
N LEU A 179 -10.87 17.27 5.82
CA LEU A 179 -9.92 16.15 5.89
C LEU A 179 -9.46 15.73 4.49
N ARG A 180 -10.36 15.69 3.51
CA ARG A 180 -10.00 15.41 2.11
C ARG A 180 -9.01 16.44 1.54
N ARG A 181 -9.24 17.74 1.78
CA ARG A 181 -8.32 18.81 1.33
C ARG A 181 -6.98 18.75 2.05
N GLU A 182 -6.99 18.48 3.35
CA GLU A 182 -5.76 18.29 4.15
C GLU A 182 -4.97 17.05 3.71
N SER A 183 -5.64 16.05 3.13
CA SER A 183 -5.05 14.80 2.63
C SER A 183 -4.51 14.90 1.21
N ALA A 184 -4.52 16.08 0.60
CA ALA A 184 -3.97 16.26 -0.74
C ALA A 184 -2.48 15.85 -0.83
N PHE A 185 -1.99 15.79 -2.06
CA PHE A 185 -0.60 15.48 -2.40
C PHE A 185 -0.11 16.50 -3.42
N PHE A 186 1.21 16.64 -3.53
CA PHE A 186 1.79 17.60 -4.46
C PHE A 186 1.52 17.21 -5.91
N TRP A 187 1.48 18.19 -6.81
CA TRP A 187 1.20 17.96 -8.23
C TRP A 187 2.17 16.96 -8.90
N GLU A 188 3.46 17.02 -8.57
CA GLU A 188 4.47 16.10 -9.09
C GLU A 188 4.36 14.69 -8.48
N GLU A 189 3.88 14.58 -7.23
CA GLU A 189 3.52 13.30 -6.62
C GLU A 189 2.39 12.66 -7.41
N ARG A 190 1.33 13.43 -7.73
CA ARG A 190 0.21 12.96 -8.57
C ARG A 190 0.70 12.38 -9.89
N ASN A 191 1.56 13.09 -10.60
CA ASN A 191 2.02 12.65 -11.92
C ASN A 191 2.92 11.42 -11.86
N THR A 192 3.56 11.17 -10.72
CA THR A 192 4.41 10.00 -10.51
C THR A 192 3.59 8.81 -10.02
N TRP A 193 2.72 9.01 -9.03
CA TRP A 193 1.98 7.95 -8.34
C TRP A 193 0.83 7.40 -9.18
N PHE A 194 0.19 8.22 -10.00
CA PHE A 194 -0.91 7.78 -10.87
C PHE A 194 -0.44 7.27 -12.25
N SER A 195 0.85 6.94 -12.38
CA SER A 195 1.38 6.13 -13.49
C SER A 195 1.05 4.66 -13.26
N ASP A 196 0.68 3.93 -14.31
CA ASP A 196 0.45 2.49 -14.30
C ASP A 196 1.76 1.68 -14.32
N GLN A 197 2.92 2.35 -14.42
CA GLN A 197 4.23 1.72 -14.37
C GLN A 197 5.04 2.29 -13.21
N TRP A 198 5.38 1.44 -12.25
CA TRP A 198 6.22 1.81 -11.10
C TRP A 198 7.55 1.08 -11.16
N ASP A 199 8.65 1.84 -11.11
CA ASP A 199 10.01 1.32 -10.95
C ASP A 199 10.52 1.68 -9.56
N LEU A 200 10.19 0.80 -8.60
CA LEU A 200 10.60 0.91 -7.21
C LEU A 200 11.60 -0.18 -6.91
N LYS A 201 12.81 0.20 -6.49
CA LYS A 201 13.82 -0.77 -6.04
C LYS A 201 13.37 -1.40 -4.74
N GLY A 202 13.40 -2.73 -4.68
CA GLY A 202 13.15 -3.48 -3.45
C GLY A 202 14.15 -3.05 -2.36
N VAL A 203 13.65 -2.59 -1.21
CA VAL A 203 14.50 -2.32 -0.04
C VAL A 203 14.92 -3.66 0.55
N LYS A 204 16.22 -3.92 0.66
CA LYS A 204 16.72 -5.10 1.39
C LYS A 204 16.40 -4.92 2.89
N GLN A 205 15.35 -5.56 3.38
CA GLN A 205 15.11 -5.64 4.82
C GLN A 205 16.28 -6.41 5.47
N LYS A 206 16.95 -5.81 6.46
CA LYS A 206 17.93 -6.49 7.31
C LYS A 206 17.17 -7.20 8.44
N ILE A 207 16.74 -8.44 8.19
CA ILE A 207 16.19 -9.32 9.23
C ILE A 207 17.32 -10.26 9.68
N GLU A 208 17.57 -10.32 11.00
CA GLU A 208 18.71 -11.03 11.61
C GLU A 208 18.45 -12.53 11.85
N ASN A 209 17.18 -12.99 11.83
CA ASN A 209 16.83 -14.41 11.94
C ASN A 209 16.61 -15.08 10.57
N SER A 210 17.29 -16.20 10.32
CA SER A 210 17.29 -16.93 9.04
C SER A 210 15.92 -17.47 8.64
N ASP A 211 15.14 -17.97 9.59
CA ASP A 211 13.86 -18.64 9.32
C ASP A 211 12.70 -17.66 9.10
N THR A 212 12.75 -16.48 9.74
CA THR A 212 11.78 -15.41 9.48
C THR A 212 12.09 -14.68 8.17
N ARG A 213 13.37 -14.64 7.78
CA ARG A 213 13.80 -14.07 6.50
C ARG A 213 13.35 -14.90 5.30
N SER A 214 13.25 -16.22 5.43
CA SER A 214 12.77 -17.10 4.35
C SER A 214 11.26 -16.96 4.10
N ARG A 215 10.49 -16.50 5.10
CA ARG A 215 9.03 -16.26 5.01
C ARG A 215 8.64 -14.78 4.82
N SER A 216 9.58 -13.83 4.88
CA SER A 216 9.30 -12.40 4.70
C SER A 216 9.26 -12.00 3.22
N ALA A 217 8.11 -12.18 2.57
CA ALA A 217 7.83 -11.63 1.24
C ALA A 217 7.27 -10.19 1.31
N ALA A 218 7.72 -9.39 2.28
CA ALA A 218 7.20 -8.04 2.49
C ALA A 218 7.52 -7.11 1.31
N TYR A 219 6.52 -6.34 0.86
CA TYR A 219 6.73 -5.31 -0.16
C TYR A 219 7.51 -4.09 0.39
N PRO A 220 8.12 -3.27 -0.49
CA PRO A 220 8.77 -2.03 -0.08
C PRO A 220 7.77 -1.03 0.51
N PHE A 221 8.16 -0.31 1.56
CA PHE A 221 7.36 0.73 2.23
C PHE A 221 6.70 1.73 1.26
N GLU A 222 7.40 2.11 0.19
CA GLU A 222 6.93 3.08 -0.80
C GLU A 222 5.62 2.65 -1.49
N ILE A 223 5.37 1.34 -1.64
CA ILE A 223 4.14 0.82 -2.26
C ILE A 223 2.91 1.17 -1.42
N PRO A 224 2.76 0.65 -0.17
CA PRO A 224 1.62 1.01 0.65
C PRO A 224 1.59 2.50 0.98
N TYR A 225 2.74 3.16 1.12
CA TYR A 225 2.78 4.60 1.39
C TYR A 225 2.11 5.41 0.28
N ARG A 226 2.42 5.13 -0.99
CA ARG A 226 1.75 5.78 -2.13
C ARG A 226 0.27 5.45 -2.16
N LEU A 227 -0.09 4.16 -2.08
CA LEU A 227 -1.48 3.72 -2.18
C LEU A 227 -2.37 4.33 -1.09
N ILE A 228 -1.86 4.42 0.14
CA ILE A 228 -2.55 5.06 1.26
C ILE A 228 -2.77 6.55 0.98
N ASN A 229 -1.75 7.28 0.51
CA ASN A 229 -1.92 8.70 0.17
C ASN A 229 -2.83 8.92 -1.06
N MET A 230 -2.87 7.99 -2.01
CA MET A 230 -3.70 8.08 -3.22
C MET A 230 -5.18 7.80 -2.96
N TYR A 231 -5.49 6.80 -2.13
CA TYR A 231 -6.83 6.19 -2.05
C TYR A 231 -7.51 6.29 -0.69
N SER A 232 -6.88 6.94 0.29
CA SER A 232 -7.49 7.19 1.60
C SER A 232 -7.40 8.67 2.01
N VAL A 233 -8.18 9.05 3.01
CA VAL A 233 -8.20 10.35 3.65
C VAL A 233 -7.65 10.23 5.07
N LYS A 234 -7.01 11.28 5.59
CA LYS A 234 -6.51 11.33 6.98
C LYS A 234 -7.60 10.90 7.97
N GLY A 235 -7.20 10.05 8.92
CA GLY A 235 -8.11 9.42 9.87
C GLY A 235 -8.90 8.21 9.34
N ASP A 236 -8.84 7.88 8.05
CA ASP A 236 -9.37 6.60 7.57
C ASP A 236 -8.63 5.42 8.22
N THR A 237 -9.33 4.29 8.33
CA THR A 237 -8.71 3.01 8.71
C THR A 237 -8.16 2.30 7.48
N ILE A 238 -6.87 1.97 7.53
CA ILE A 238 -6.18 1.09 6.59
C ILE A 238 -6.21 -0.33 7.11
N PHE A 239 -6.67 -1.27 6.29
CA PHE A 239 -6.72 -2.68 6.67
C PHE A 239 -5.73 -3.53 5.86
N ASP A 240 -5.05 -4.46 6.53
CA ASP A 240 -4.17 -5.45 5.91
C ASP A 240 -4.45 -6.85 6.49
N PRO A 241 -5.11 -7.77 5.76
CA PRO A 241 -5.37 -9.13 6.23
C PRO A 241 -4.14 -10.05 6.29
N PHE A 242 -3.00 -9.61 5.73
CA PHE A 242 -1.77 -10.41 5.62
C PHE A 242 -0.56 -9.53 6.00
N LEU A 243 -0.55 -9.06 7.25
CA LEU A 243 0.28 -7.95 7.71
C LEU A 243 1.80 -8.22 7.59
N GLY A 244 2.23 -9.48 7.75
CA GLY A 244 3.63 -9.88 7.66
C GLY A 244 4.51 -9.06 8.61
N THR A 245 5.45 -8.28 8.06
CA THR A 245 6.38 -7.46 8.85
C THR A 245 5.81 -6.13 9.34
N GLY A 246 4.54 -5.82 9.10
CA GLY A 246 3.90 -4.59 9.58
C GLY A 246 4.07 -3.37 8.67
N THR A 247 4.52 -3.56 7.43
CA THR A 247 4.87 -2.45 6.52
C THR A 247 3.68 -1.54 6.20
N SER A 248 2.48 -2.10 6.06
CA SER A 248 1.24 -1.36 5.83
C SER A 248 0.87 -0.46 7.01
N THR A 249 1.03 -0.97 8.24
CA THR A 249 0.83 -0.20 9.47
C THR A 249 1.82 0.97 9.54
N LEU A 250 3.11 0.74 9.29
CA LEU A 250 4.11 1.82 9.25
C LEU A 250 3.76 2.90 8.22
N ALA A 251 3.31 2.49 7.03
CA ALA A 251 2.89 3.41 5.98
C ALA A 251 1.62 4.20 6.34
N ALA A 252 0.69 3.58 7.07
CA ALA A 252 -0.49 4.25 7.62
C ALA A 252 -0.10 5.28 8.69
N ILE A 253 0.81 4.93 9.60
CA ILE A 253 1.37 5.83 10.61
C ILE A 253 2.00 7.06 9.92
N ALA A 254 2.90 6.84 8.96
CA ALA A 254 3.56 7.93 8.23
C ALA A 254 2.61 8.78 7.39
N SER A 255 1.38 8.32 7.18
CA SER A 255 0.35 9.01 6.41
C SER A 255 -0.77 9.56 7.30
N GLU A 256 -0.71 9.49 8.63
CA GLU A 256 -1.78 9.96 9.53
C GLU A 256 -3.14 9.28 9.27
N ARG A 257 -3.10 7.96 9.07
CA ARG A 257 -4.29 7.09 9.00
C ARG A 257 -4.25 6.08 10.13
N ASN A 258 -5.42 5.63 10.57
CA ASN A 258 -5.54 4.50 11.49
C ASN A 258 -5.14 3.19 10.77
N SER A 259 -4.81 2.14 11.52
CA SER A 259 -4.64 0.82 10.89
C SER A 259 -5.15 -0.35 11.72
N ILE A 260 -5.55 -1.40 11.01
CA ILE A 260 -5.82 -2.73 11.55
C ILE A 260 -5.10 -3.72 10.65
N GLY A 261 -4.21 -4.54 11.20
CA GLY A 261 -3.53 -5.59 10.46
C GLY A 261 -3.71 -6.94 11.12
N VAL A 262 -3.85 -8.00 10.31
CA VAL A 262 -3.96 -9.38 10.78
C VAL A 262 -2.74 -10.18 10.34
N GLU A 263 -2.18 -10.96 11.25
CA GLU A 263 -1.09 -11.90 10.97
C GLU A 263 -1.42 -13.27 11.56
N ILE A 264 -1.27 -14.32 10.77
CA ILE A 264 -1.62 -15.67 11.18
C ILE A 264 -0.52 -16.31 12.04
N ASP A 265 0.75 -15.96 11.79
CA ASP A 265 1.89 -16.53 12.48
C ASP A 265 2.30 -15.64 13.68
N PRO A 266 2.07 -16.09 14.94
CA PRO A 266 2.40 -15.31 16.13
C PRO A 266 3.89 -14.96 16.25
N SER A 267 4.79 -15.69 15.57
CA SER A 267 6.22 -15.39 15.59
C SER A 267 6.57 -14.05 14.93
N PHE A 268 5.69 -13.53 14.05
CA PHE A 268 5.85 -12.22 13.44
C PHE A 268 5.53 -11.07 14.40
N LEU A 269 4.82 -11.30 15.52
CA LEU A 269 4.46 -10.23 16.46
C LEU A 269 5.70 -9.47 16.92
N LYS A 270 6.75 -10.20 17.31
CA LYS A 270 8.00 -9.57 17.74
C LYS A 270 8.69 -8.78 16.63
N VAL A 271 8.59 -9.26 15.39
CA VAL A 271 9.15 -8.55 14.21
C VAL A 271 8.36 -7.29 13.91
N ILE A 272 7.04 -7.33 14.00
CA ILE A 272 6.18 -6.16 13.78
C ILE A 272 6.45 -5.12 14.86
N GLU A 273 6.46 -5.52 16.14
CA GLU A 273 6.82 -4.65 17.26
C GLU A 273 8.18 -4.01 17.05
N ASP A 274 9.22 -4.83 16.78
CA ASP A 274 10.56 -4.34 16.54
C ASP A 274 10.58 -3.37 15.36
N ASN A 275 9.84 -3.62 14.28
CA ASN A 275 9.76 -2.70 13.16
C ASN A 275 9.05 -1.39 13.50
N ILE A 276 7.99 -1.42 14.32
CA ILE A 276 7.30 -0.22 14.81
C ILE A 276 8.21 0.58 15.74
N TYR A 277 8.86 -0.06 16.71
CA TYR A 277 9.77 0.61 17.64
C TYR A 277 11.08 1.08 16.99
N ARG A 278 11.67 0.29 16.07
CA ARG A 278 12.88 0.67 15.31
C ARG A 278 12.60 1.74 14.26
N SER A 279 11.38 1.80 13.73
CA SER A 279 10.93 2.91 12.89
C SER A 279 10.58 4.11 13.77
N THR A 280 11.58 4.59 14.52
CA THR A 280 11.45 5.75 15.40
C THR A 280 10.75 6.90 14.68
N PRO A 281 10.10 7.83 15.41
CA PRO A 281 9.53 9.03 14.78
C PRO A 281 10.47 9.65 13.75
N GLU A 282 11.79 9.70 13.99
CA GLU A 282 12.79 10.19 13.05
C GLU A 282 12.87 9.38 11.74
N GLY A 283 12.78 8.04 11.82
CA GLY A 283 12.78 7.15 10.67
C GLY A 283 11.56 7.35 9.77
N LEU A 284 10.36 7.43 10.35
CA LEU A 284 9.12 7.70 9.60
C LEU A 284 9.11 9.14 9.08
N ASN A 285 9.53 10.10 9.90
CA ASN A 285 9.63 11.51 9.51
C ASN A 285 10.62 11.76 8.37
N ARG A 286 11.55 10.84 8.09
CA ARG A 286 12.40 10.92 6.90
C ARG A 286 11.59 10.80 5.61
N TYR A 287 10.61 9.91 5.54
CA TYR A 287 9.71 9.80 4.38
C TYR A 287 8.87 11.07 4.23
N ILE A 288 8.34 11.57 5.35
CA ILE A 288 7.53 12.80 5.40
C ILE A 288 8.35 14.02 4.96
N SER A 289 9.57 14.16 5.48
CA SER A 289 10.50 15.23 5.10
C SER A 289 10.89 15.13 3.63
N ASN A 290 11.13 13.92 3.13
CA ASN A 290 11.49 13.71 1.73
C ASN A 290 10.41 14.20 0.76
N ARG A 291 9.11 14.11 1.11
CA ARG A 291 8.03 14.71 0.31
C ARG A 291 8.19 16.22 0.18
N VAL A 292 8.36 16.90 1.31
CA VAL A 292 8.54 18.36 1.37
C VAL A 292 9.83 18.78 0.63
N GLU A 293 10.94 18.08 0.85
CA GLU A 293 12.23 18.39 0.21
C GLU A 293 12.23 18.08 -1.30
N SER A 294 11.45 17.09 -1.75
CA SER A 294 11.28 16.81 -3.18
C SER A 294 10.47 17.90 -3.85
N HIS A 295 9.42 18.40 -3.18
CA HIS A 295 8.65 19.54 -3.67
C HIS A 295 9.49 20.83 -3.75
N LYS A 296 10.31 21.12 -2.73
CA LYS A 296 11.25 22.25 -2.78
C LYS A 296 12.20 22.16 -3.98
N ARG A 297 12.75 20.97 -4.24
CA ARG A 297 13.60 20.72 -5.42
C ARG A 297 12.85 20.90 -6.72
N PHE A 298 11.60 20.43 -6.79
CA PHE A 298 10.71 20.64 -7.93
C PHE A 298 10.47 22.13 -8.21
N ILE A 299 10.23 22.94 -7.17
CA ILE A 299 10.05 24.39 -7.30
C ILE A 299 11.29 25.04 -7.93
N VAL A 300 12.48 24.77 -7.35
CA VAL A 300 13.75 25.33 -7.84
C VAL A 300 14.03 24.89 -9.28
N PHE A 301 13.76 23.64 -9.62
CA PHE A 301 13.94 23.13 -10.97
C PHE A 301 13.02 23.86 -11.97
N ARG A 302 11.75 24.08 -11.63
CA ARG A 302 10.82 24.81 -12.51
C ARG A 302 11.25 26.26 -12.79
N ASP A 303 11.70 26.96 -11.75
CA ASP A 303 12.17 28.34 -11.86
C ASP A 303 13.38 28.44 -12.80
N LYS A 304 14.35 27.52 -12.66
CA LYS A 304 15.51 27.43 -13.56
C LYS A 304 15.14 27.14 -15.02
N GLU A 305 14.10 26.35 -15.24
CA GLU A 305 13.60 26.02 -16.57
C GLU A 305 12.73 27.14 -17.19
N GLY A 306 12.58 28.29 -16.52
CA GLY A 306 11.79 29.41 -17.01
C GLY A 306 10.31 29.08 -17.18
N LYS A 307 9.80 28.09 -16.45
CA LYS A 307 8.38 27.69 -16.52
C LYS A 307 7.50 28.71 -15.80
N ASP A 308 6.22 28.73 -16.15
CA ASP A 308 5.22 29.62 -15.55
C ASP A 308 5.26 29.63 -14.02
N GLU A 309 5.05 30.82 -13.46
CA GLU A 309 4.97 31.10 -12.02
C GLU A 309 3.88 30.24 -11.36
N MET A 310 4.20 29.69 -10.18
CA MET A 310 3.24 29.00 -9.34
C MET A 310 2.27 29.99 -8.71
N LYS A 311 0.99 29.88 -9.06
CA LYS A 311 -0.05 30.85 -8.70
C LYS A 311 -0.68 30.61 -7.32
N HIS A 312 -0.38 29.48 -6.70
CA HIS A 312 -0.99 29.05 -5.45
C HIS A 312 0.07 28.94 -4.34
N PHE A 313 -0.38 29.01 -3.09
CA PHE A 313 0.49 29.00 -1.93
C PHE A 313 -0.12 28.15 -0.82
N ASN A 314 0.61 27.16 -0.34
CA ASN A 314 0.19 26.34 0.78
C ASN A 314 0.39 27.09 2.10
N ILE A 315 -0.70 27.28 2.84
CA ILE A 315 -0.72 28.12 4.06
C ILE A 315 -0.09 27.46 5.29
N TYR A 316 0.03 26.14 5.30
CA TYR A 316 0.55 25.36 6.42
C TYR A 316 2.05 25.10 6.28
N LEU A 317 2.51 24.76 5.07
CA LEU A 317 3.91 24.49 4.75
C LEU A 317 4.70 25.76 4.42
N ASN A 318 4.01 26.86 4.08
CA ASN A 318 4.60 28.13 3.63
C ASN A 318 5.45 27.95 2.36
N LEU A 319 4.90 27.26 1.36
CA LEU A 319 5.54 26.97 0.06
C LEU A 319 4.59 27.28 -1.10
N PRO A 320 5.07 27.78 -2.26
CA PRO A 320 4.28 27.81 -3.50
C PRO A 320 3.87 26.41 -3.92
N VAL A 321 2.70 26.29 -4.54
CA VAL A 321 2.16 25.01 -5.04
C VAL A 321 1.51 25.21 -6.41
N MET A 322 1.30 24.11 -7.14
CA MET A 322 0.88 24.16 -8.54
C MET A 322 -0.62 24.40 -8.72
N THR A 323 -1.45 23.98 -7.77
CA THR A 323 -2.90 23.98 -7.89
C THR A 323 -3.59 24.52 -6.62
N SER A 324 -4.85 24.95 -6.75
CA SER A 324 -5.65 25.37 -5.60
C SER A 324 -5.96 24.24 -4.61
N GLN A 325 -5.91 22.99 -5.07
CA GLN A 325 -6.19 21.81 -4.24
C GLN A 325 -5.07 21.55 -3.21
N GLU A 326 -3.87 22.08 -3.45
CA GLU A 326 -2.71 21.94 -2.56
C GLU A 326 -2.66 23.02 -1.47
N ILE A 327 -3.54 24.04 -1.50
CA ILE A 327 -3.48 25.22 -0.59
C ILE A 327 -3.65 24.81 0.88
N GLU A 328 -4.62 23.95 1.16
CA GLU A 328 -4.96 23.49 2.52
C GLU A 328 -4.33 22.13 2.88
N MET A 329 -3.50 21.58 2.01
CA MET A 329 -2.79 20.32 2.29
C MET A 329 -1.97 20.45 3.57
N LYS A 330 -2.06 19.46 4.46
CA LYS A 330 -1.30 19.42 5.70
C LYS A 330 -0.40 18.21 5.72
N ILE A 331 0.84 18.41 6.16
CA ILE A 331 1.77 17.33 6.42
C ILE A 331 2.23 17.51 7.87
N ASN A 332 2.05 16.47 8.69
CA ASN A 332 2.49 16.46 10.08
C ASN A 332 3.59 15.43 10.27
N PHE A 333 4.49 15.69 11.21
CA PHE A 333 5.48 14.72 11.66
C PHE A 333 4.89 13.84 12.76
N VAL A 334 5.28 12.57 12.76
CA VAL A 334 5.13 11.69 13.91
C VAL A 334 5.88 12.30 15.08
N GLU A 335 5.19 12.55 16.17
CA GLU A 335 5.77 13.09 17.41
C GLU A 335 6.14 11.98 18.38
N SER A 336 5.20 11.07 18.64
CA SER A 336 5.42 9.91 19.50
C SER A 336 4.57 8.73 19.05
N ILE A 337 5.06 7.53 19.36
CA ILE A 337 4.35 6.28 19.20
C ILE A 337 4.33 5.65 20.59
N THR A 338 3.15 5.36 21.13
CA THR A 338 2.98 4.79 22.47
C THR A 338 2.19 3.49 22.36
N GLY A 339 2.77 2.40 22.88
CA GLY A 339 2.05 1.13 23.02
C GLY A 339 1.02 1.25 24.15
N VAL A 340 -0.25 1.01 23.82
CA VAL A 340 -1.36 0.92 24.79
C VAL A 340 -1.49 -0.52 25.30
N THR A 341 -1.13 -1.50 24.46
CA THR A 341 -1.02 -2.94 24.74
C THR A 341 0.06 -3.57 23.84
N ASP A 342 0.35 -4.87 23.99
CA ASP A 342 1.28 -5.60 23.09
C ASP A 342 0.87 -5.54 21.60
N ILE A 343 -0.40 -5.23 21.33
CA ILE A 343 -0.99 -5.28 19.98
C ILE A 343 -1.69 -3.97 19.57
N GLY A 344 -1.58 -2.91 20.37
CA GLY A 344 -2.30 -1.64 20.16
C GLY A 344 -1.40 -0.44 20.38
N TYR A 345 -1.37 0.49 19.42
CA TYR A 345 -0.53 1.69 19.46
C TYR A 345 -1.35 2.94 19.18
N THR A 346 -1.03 3.99 19.94
CA THR A 346 -1.51 5.34 19.71
C THR A 346 -0.35 6.18 19.19
N VAL A 347 -0.59 6.95 18.14
CA VAL A 347 0.42 7.84 17.53
C VAL A 347 -0.06 9.28 17.63
N ILE A 348 0.82 10.14 18.13
CA ILE A 348 0.59 11.59 18.20
C ILE A 348 1.41 12.26 17.11
N TYR A 349 0.84 13.33 16.53
CA TYR A 349 1.47 14.08 15.45
C TYR A 349 1.59 15.57 15.78
N LYS A 350 2.65 16.18 15.25
CA LYS A 350 2.88 17.62 15.29
C LYS A 350 3.05 18.20 13.89
N PRO A 351 2.64 19.46 13.66
CA PRO A 351 2.85 20.11 12.37
C PRO A 351 4.33 20.12 11.95
N VAL A 352 4.58 19.89 10.66
CA VAL A 352 5.89 20.19 10.06
C VAL A 352 6.17 21.69 10.28
N ALA A 353 7.36 22.02 10.77
CA ALA A 353 7.73 23.40 11.03
C ALA A 353 7.54 24.26 9.77
N LYS A 354 6.99 25.47 9.93
CA LYS A 354 6.85 26.41 8.82
C LYS A 354 8.24 26.69 8.25
N ASN A 355 8.38 26.46 6.96
CA ASN A 355 9.66 26.65 6.30
C ASN A 355 9.89 28.16 6.11
N ASN A 356 10.82 28.73 6.87
CA ASN A 356 11.21 30.14 6.77
C ASN A 356 12.49 30.34 5.93
N ASP A 357 13.20 29.26 5.59
CA ASP A 357 14.55 29.30 5.01
C ASP A 357 14.59 29.49 3.49
N LEU A 358 13.44 29.56 2.85
CA LEU A 358 13.38 29.81 1.42
C LEU A 358 13.01 31.28 1.22
N ALA A 359 13.96 32.05 0.68
CA ALA A 359 13.72 33.34 0.00
C ALA A 359 12.92 33.13 -1.30
N ILE A 360 11.87 32.29 -1.24
CA ILE A 360 10.95 32.04 -2.33
C ILE A 360 9.87 33.10 -2.24
N LYS A 361 9.81 33.94 -3.27
CA LYS A 361 8.83 35.02 -3.37
C LYS A 361 7.42 34.43 -3.28
N ARG A 362 6.60 34.99 -2.38
CA ARG A 362 5.16 34.74 -2.42
C ARG A 362 4.61 35.22 -3.77
N PRO A 363 3.75 34.45 -4.44
CA PRO A 363 3.18 34.86 -5.71
C PRO A 363 2.51 36.24 -5.60
N SER A 364 2.78 37.11 -6.57
CA SER A 364 2.41 38.53 -6.51
C SER A 364 0.89 38.79 -6.63
N LYS A 365 0.09 37.78 -7.02
CA LYS A 365 -1.36 37.87 -7.18
C LYS A 365 -2.04 36.66 -6.57
N HIS A 366 -2.93 36.90 -5.60
CA HIS A 366 -4.00 35.96 -5.27
C HIS A 366 -4.86 35.80 -6.54
N GLY A 367 -4.63 34.76 -7.33
CA GLY A 367 -5.58 34.36 -8.35
C GLY A 367 -6.94 34.21 -7.67
N LYS A 368 -7.98 34.87 -8.20
CA LYS A 368 -9.34 34.91 -7.65
C LYS A 368 -9.68 33.60 -6.94
N GLN A 369 -9.80 33.68 -5.61
CA GLN A 369 -10.22 32.57 -4.75
C GLN A 369 -11.68 32.26 -5.05
N GLU A 370 -11.92 31.37 -6.01
CA GLU A 370 -13.15 30.59 -6.02
C GLU A 370 -12.83 29.27 -5.31
N LEU A 371 -13.28 29.17 -4.06
CA LEU A 371 -13.40 27.91 -3.35
C LEU A 371 -14.30 27.01 -4.18
N LEU A 372 -13.71 26.04 -4.88
CA LEU A 372 -14.47 25.04 -5.61
C LEU A 372 -15.19 24.14 -4.60
N ASN A 373 -16.51 24.28 -4.54
CA ASN A 373 -17.41 23.33 -3.88
C ASN A 373 -17.40 22.02 -4.69
N PHE A 374 -16.59 21.05 -4.27
CA PHE A 374 -16.59 19.68 -4.79
C PHE A 374 -17.23 18.69 -3.83
#